data_AF-A0A4V3MTF3-F1
#
_entry.id   AF-A0A4V3MTF3-F1
#
_cell.length_a   1.000
_cell.length_b   1.000
_cell.length_c   1.000
_cell.angle_alpha   90.00
_cell.angle_beta   90.00
_cell.angle_gamma   90.00
#
_symmetry.space_group_name_H-M   'P 1'
#
loop_
_entity.id
_entity.type
_entity.pdbx_description
1 polymer ?
#
loop_
_entity_poly.entity_id
_entity_poly.type
_entity_poly.pdbx_seq_one_letter_code
_entity_poly.pdbx_strand_id
1 'polypeptide(L)' 'LMYHSRVTEEALDEHEAILAAFTAGDPRAAEKAMRVHIENSRDRLLPAFE' A
#
# COMPACT_ATOMS: atom_id res chain seq x y z
N LEU A 1 15.57 8.91 -12.04
CA LEU A 1 14.66 9.66 -11.13
C LEU A 1 13.20 9.62 -11.60
N MET A 2 12.75 8.54 -12.26
CA MET A 2 11.33 8.27 -12.59
C MET A 2 10.66 7.32 -11.59
N TYR A 3 11.25 7.11 -10.41
CA TYR A 3 10.75 6.15 -9.42
C TYR A 3 9.85 6.77 -8.36
N HIS A 4 9.69 8.10 -8.34
CA HIS A 4 9.08 8.79 -7.21
C HIS A 4 7.67 9.35 -7.44
N SER A 5 7.17 9.48 -8.68
CA SER A 5 5.85 10.10 -8.90
C SER A 5 4.70 9.10 -9.07
N ARG A 6 4.94 7.90 -9.62
CA ARG A 6 3.91 6.85 -9.72
C ARG A 6 3.78 6.03 -8.43
N VAL A 7 4.92 5.84 -7.76
CA VAL A 7 4.99 5.19 -6.44
C VAL A 7 4.28 6.03 -5.38
N THR A 8 4.09 7.34 -5.57
CA THR A 8 3.36 8.17 -4.61
C THR A 8 1.84 8.06 -4.72
N GLU A 9 1.25 7.98 -5.93
CA GLU A 9 -0.22 7.92 -6.04
C GLU A 9 -0.77 6.56 -5.57
N GLU A 10 -0.21 5.45 -6.07
CA GLU A 10 -0.67 4.11 -5.65
C GLU A 10 -0.40 3.87 -4.14
N ALA A 11 0.71 4.37 -3.59
CA ALA A 11 0.97 4.24 -2.16
C ALA A 11 0.02 5.12 -1.32
N LEU A 12 -0.39 6.29 -1.82
CA LEU A 12 -1.35 7.14 -1.12
C LEU A 12 -2.75 6.50 -1.10
N ASP A 13 -3.19 5.91 -2.21
CA ASP A 13 -4.47 5.18 -2.29
C ASP A 13 -4.48 3.96 -1.34
N GLU A 14 -3.37 3.22 -1.28
CA GLU A 14 -3.19 2.10 -0.34
C GLU A 14 -3.30 2.58 1.12
N HIS A 15 -2.66 3.71 1.45
CA HIS A 15 -2.72 4.29 2.79
C HIS A 15 -4.11 4.82 3.14
N GLU A 16 -4.81 5.44 2.19
CA GLU A 16 -6.19 5.90 2.40
C GLU A 16 -7.12 4.73 2.69
N ALA A 17 -6.97 3.60 1.99
CA ALA A 17 -7.74 2.38 2.26
C ALA A 17 -7.50 1.81 3.66
N ILE A 18 -6.25 1.83 4.14
CA ILE A 18 -5.91 1.40 5.51
C ILE A 18 -6.55 2.33 6.54
N LEU A 19 -6.43 3.65 6.35
CA LEU A 19 -6.99 4.64 7.25
C LEU A 19 -8.53 4.57 7.28
N ALA A 20 -9.17 4.39 6.14
CA ALA A 20 -10.62 4.21 6.05
C ALA A 20 -11.08 2.98 6.83
N ALA A 21 -10.36 1.85 6.73
CA ALA A 21 -10.67 0.65 7.48
C ALA A 21 -10.51 0.84 9.00
N PHE A 22 -9.47 1.57 9.43
CA PHE A 22 -9.28 1.92 10.83
C PHE A 22 -10.36 2.86 11.35
N THR A 23 -10.75 3.88 10.58
CA THR A 23 -11.83 4.81 10.95
C THR A 23 -13.18 4.09 11.04
N ALA A 24 -13.43 3.10 10.17
CA ALA A 24 -14.63 2.27 10.22
C ALA A 24 -14.62 1.25 11.38
N GLY A 25 -13.48 1.03 12.04
CA GLY A 25 -13.33 0.01 13.08
C GLY A 25 -13.51 -1.42 12.53
N ASP A 26 -13.22 -1.64 11.24
CA ASP A 26 -13.37 -2.95 10.59
C ASP A 26 -12.00 -3.68 10.55
N PRO A 27 -11.78 -4.66 11.46
CA PRO A 27 -10.52 -5.38 11.52
C PRO A 27 -10.25 -6.24 10.27
N ARG A 28 -11.30 -6.72 9.58
CA ARG A 28 -11.13 -7.54 8.36
C ARG A 28 -10.74 -6.66 7.17
N ALA A 29 -11.38 -5.49 7.05
CA ALA A 29 -10.99 -4.52 6.03
C ALA A 29 -9.55 -4.04 6.25
N ALA A 30 -9.16 -3.81 7.50
CA ALA A 30 -7.81 -3.39 7.85
C ALA A 30 -6.76 -4.45 7.53
N GLU A 31 -7.03 -5.72 7.85
CA GLU A 31 -6.14 -6.84 7.50
C GLU A 31 -5.96 -6.93 5.98
N LYS A 32 -7.06 -6.87 5.23
CA LYS A 32 -7.03 -6.94 3.76
C LYS A 32 -6.24 -5.77 3.17
N ALA A 33 -6.50 -4.54 3.61
CA ALA A 33 -5.81 -3.35 3.13
C ALA A 33 -4.30 -3.42 3.42
N MET A 34 -3.91 -3.87 4.62
CA MET A 34 -2.51 -4.02 5.01
C MET A 34 -1.79 -5.10 4.19
N ARG A 35 -2.46 -6.22 3.90
CA ARG A 35 -1.91 -7.30 3.08
C ARG A 35 -1.56 -6.80 1.67
N VAL A 36 -2.49 -6.11 1.02
CA VAL A 36 -2.29 -5.52 -0.31
C VAL A 36 -1.14 -4.51 -0.30
N HIS A 37 -1.09 -3.63 0.71
CA HIS A 37 -0.02 -2.64 0.85
C HIS A 37 1.39 -3.28 0.93
N ILE A 38 1.53 -4.37 1.70
CA ILE A 38 2.81 -5.08 1.85
C ILE A 38 3.20 -5.80 0.55
N GLU A 39 2.24 -6.47 -0.11
CA GLU A 39 2.47 -7.16 -1.39
C GLU A 39 2.93 -6.18 -2.47
N ASN A 40 2.24 -5.06 -2.62
CA ASN A 40 2.62 -4.01 -3.57
C ASN A 40 3.98 -3.39 -3.22
N SER A 41 4.26 -3.16 -1.93
CA SER A 41 5.57 -2.66 -1.50
C SER A 41 6.69 -3.64 -1.78
N ARG A 42 6.47 -4.94 -1.61
CA ARG A 42 7.42 -5.99 -1.98
C ARG A 42 7.67 -5.98 -3.48
N ASP A 43 6.62 -5.95 -4.29
CA ASP A 43 6.75 -6.01 -5.75
C ASP A 43 7.43 -4.75 -6.30
N ARG A 44 7.23 -3.58 -5.66
CA ARG A 44 8.02 -2.37 -5.92
C ARG A 44 9.48 -2.50 -5.47
N LEU A 45 9.78 -3.25 -4.42
CA LEU A 45 11.16 -3.38 -3.92
C LEU A 45 11.97 -4.43 -4.70
N LEU A 46 11.31 -5.47 -5.23
CA LEU A 46 11.97 -6.62 -5.86
C LEU A 46 12.96 -6.25 -6.98
N PRO A 47 12.66 -5.32 -7.92
CA PRO A 47 13.60 -4.94 -8.99
C PRO A 47 14.88 -4.24 -8.50
N ALA A 48 14.93 -3.79 -7.24
CA ALA A 48 16.12 -3.17 -6.67
C ALA A 48 17.16 -4.19 -6.15
N PHE A 49 16.81 -5.49 -6.15
CA PHE A 49 17.65 -6.58 -5.65
C PHE A 49 18.14 -7.55 -6.75
N GLU A 50 17.82 -7.28 -8.02
CA GLU A 50 18.27 -8.02 -9.21
C GLU A 50 19.19 -7.15 -10.10
#